data_AF-A0A5C5G2Z1-F1
#
_entry.id   AF-A0A5C5G2Z1-F1
#
_cell.length_a   1.000
_cell.length_b   1.000
_cell.length_c   1.000
_cell.angle_alpha   90.00
_cell.angle_beta   90.00
_cell.angle_gamma   90.00
#
_symmetry.space_group_name_H-M   'P 1'
#
loop_
_entity.id
_entity.type
_entity.pdbx_description
1 polymer ?
#
loop_
_entity_poly.entity_id
_entity_poly.type
_entity_poly.pdbx_seq_one_letter_code
_entity_poly.pdbx_strand_id
1 'polypeptide(L)'
;MPLLPPGDLFSPESILSQIPTSTSPESPHFLIFFAEWCPDCTEVQSSLDQHVPDKNSTLVLVGDRTQWKESKFREPPFNVTRIPTLIRVEQGGDALASSLDSAPRLVESELRSPEQLSQFVA
;
A
#
# COMPACT_ATOMS: atom_id res chain seq x y z
N MET A 1 20.16 2.30 18.29
CA MET A 1 19.53 2.42 16.95
C MET A 1 19.60 1.02 16.35
N PRO A 2 18.50 0.27 16.23
CA PRO A 2 18.56 -1.05 15.64
C PRO A 2 19.00 -0.90 14.18
N LEU A 3 20.13 -1.52 13.85
CA LEU A 3 20.61 -1.67 12.48
C LEU A 3 19.76 -2.77 11.83
N LEU A 4 18.65 -2.39 11.19
CA LEU A 4 17.99 -3.28 10.25
C LEU A 4 18.90 -3.43 9.01
N PRO A 5 19.16 -4.66 8.53
CA PRO A 5 20.02 -4.87 7.38
C PRO A 5 19.39 -4.22 6.12
N PRO A 6 20.21 -3.81 5.14
CA PRO A 6 19.77 -3.05 3.97
C PRO A 6 18.83 -3.80 3.00
N GLY A 7 18.42 -5.03 3.34
CA GLY A 7 17.39 -5.79 2.61
C GLY A 7 15.99 -5.76 3.23
N ASP A 8 15.85 -5.30 4.48
CA ASP A 8 14.57 -5.32 5.22
C ASP A 8 13.69 -4.09 4.96
N LEU A 9 14.17 -3.08 4.23
CA LEU A 9 13.41 -1.84 3.98
C LEU A 9 12.15 -2.06 3.12
N PHE A 10 12.01 -3.23 2.52
CA PHE A 10 10.86 -3.61 1.69
C PHE A 10 10.18 -4.89 2.21
N SER A 11 10.41 -5.28 3.47
CA SER A 11 9.72 -6.44 4.06
C SER A 11 8.32 -6.04 4.55
N PRO A 12 7.35 -6.98 4.55
CA PRO A 12 6.02 -6.79 5.13
C PRO A 12 6.07 -6.19 6.54
N GLU A 13 6.95 -6.68 7.41
CA GLU A 13 7.06 -6.22 8.79
C GLU A 13 7.55 -4.78 8.91
N SER A 14 8.48 -4.37 8.05
CA SER A 14 8.95 -2.99 7.98
C SER A 14 7.85 -2.03 7.51
N ILE A 15 6.98 -2.45 6.59
CA ILE A 15 5.82 -1.65 6.18
C ILE A 15 4.82 -1.53 7.32
N LEU A 16 4.51 -2.64 8.02
CA LEU A 16 3.61 -2.61 9.18
C LEU A 16 4.11 -1.67 10.28
N SER A 17 5.42 -1.67 10.55
CA SER A 17 6.04 -0.84 11.58
C SER A 17 6.03 0.66 11.26
N GLN A 18 5.87 1.03 9.98
CA GLN A 18 5.78 2.42 9.54
C GLN A 18 4.37 3.01 9.68
N ILE A 19 3.35 2.16 9.83
CA ILE A 19 1.97 2.62 9.92
C ILE A 19 1.75 3.25 11.30
N PRO A 20 1.30 4.52 11.37
CA PRO A 20 1.07 5.17 12.65
C PRO A 20 0.05 4.42 13.50
N THR A 21 0.32 4.29 14.81
CA THR A 21 -0.66 3.72 15.75
C THR A 21 -1.92 4.58 15.89
N SER A 22 -1.85 5.86 15.51
CA SER A 22 -3.00 6.78 15.46
C SER A 22 -3.92 6.56 14.26
N THR A 23 -3.59 5.63 13.36
CA THR A 23 -4.43 5.31 12.18
C THR A 23 -5.80 4.83 12.62
N SER A 24 -6.84 5.45 12.09
CA SER A 24 -8.25 5.20 12.42
C SER A 24 -9.12 5.36 11.16
N PRO A 25 -10.42 5.01 11.19
CA PRO A 25 -11.32 5.23 10.05
C PRO A 25 -11.46 6.71 9.65
N GLU A 26 -11.33 7.62 10.62
CA GLU A 26 -11.43 9.09 10.42
C GLU A 26 -10.11 9.71 9.95
N SER A 27 -8.99 9.03 10.18
CA SER A 27 -7.67 9.42 9.69
C SER A 27 -6.94 8.18 9.18
N PRO A 28 -7.39 7.63 8.04
CA PRO A 28 -6.82 6.40 7.50
C PRO A 28 -5.41 6.62 6.98
N HIS A 29 -4.63 5.53 6.93
CA HIS A 29 -3.32 5.49 6.31
C HIS A 29 -3.38 4.66 5.03
N PHE A 30 -2.81 5.16 3.94
CA PHE A 30 -2.90 4.52 2.63
C PHE A 30 -1.60 3.82 2.25
N LEU A 31 -1.69 2.57 1.83
CA LEU A 31 -0.55 1.83 1.29
C LEU A 31 -0.69 1.69 -0.22
N ILE A 32 0.31 2.14 -0.97
CA ILE A 32 0.30 2.11 -2.43
C ILE A 32 1.36 1.11 -2.87
N PHE A 33 0.96 -0.04 -3.39
CA PHE A 33 1.87 -1.03 -3.96
C PHE A 33 2.12 -0.73 -5.42
N PHE A 34 3.37 -0.45 -5.78
CA PHE A 34 3.74 0.13 -7.07
C PHE A 34 5.04 -0.46 -7.63
N ALA A 35 5.18 -0.46 -8.96
CA ALA A 35 6.46 -0.69 -9.63
C ALA A 35 6.61 0.14 -10.92
N GLU A 36 7.80 0.67 -11.16
CA GLU A 36 8.11 1.52 -12.32
C GLU A 36 8.05 0.76 -13.66
N TRP A 37 8.30 -0.55 -13.66
CA TRP A 37 8.22 -1.38 -14.87
C TRP A 37 6.77 -1.73 -15.26
N CYS A 38 5.79 -1.42 -14.40
CA CYS A 38 4.38 -1.73 -14.64
C CYS A 38 3.71 -0.55 -15.39
N PRO A 39 3.16 -0.79 -16.59
CA PRO A 39 2.52 0.26 -17.37
C PRO A 39 1.27 0.81 -16.66
N ASP A 40 0.48 -0.07 -16.03
CA ASP A 40 -0.72 0.32 -15.27
C ASP A 40 -0.36 1.18 -14.06
N CYS A 41 0.78 0.93 -13.41
CA CYS A 41 1.30 1.76 -12.32
C CYS A 41 1.60 3.18 -12.82
N THR A 42 2.33 3.29 -13.93
CA THR A 42 2.72 4.60 -14.50
C THR A 42 1.49 5.42 -14.91
N GLU A 43 0.45 4.77 -15.44
CA GLU A 43 -0.77 5.45 -15.88
C GLU A 43 -1.58 6.06 -14.72
N VAL A 44 -1.64 5.39 -13.57
CA VAL A 44 -2.38 5.88 -12.40
C VAL A 44 -1.57 6.81 -11.48
N GLN A 45 -0.26 6.92 -11.71
CA GLN A 45 0.65 7.67 -10.83
C GLN A 45 0.17 9.12 -10.61
N SER A 46 -0.15 9.85 -11.68
CA SER A 46 -0.62 11.24 -11.55
C SER A 46 -1.94 11.35 -10.79
N SER A 47 -2.83 10.36 -10.92
CA SER A 47 -4.09 10.33 -10.17
C SER A 47 -3.85 10.08 -8.68
N LEU A 48 -2.91 9.19 -8.34
CA LEU A 48 -2.51 8.92 -6.96
C LEU A 48 -1.88 10.17 -6.33
N ASP A 49 -0.94 10.81 -7.01
CA ASP A 49 -0.28 12.04 -6.53
C ASP A 49 -1.28 13.19 -6.31
N GLN A 50 -2.37 13.22 -7.06
CA GLN A 50 -3.40 14.26 -6.94
C GLN A 50 -4.38 14.00 -5.79
N HIS A 51 -4.76 12.75 -5.54
CA HIS A 51 -5.86 12.43 -4.63
C HIS A 51 -5.41 11.84 -3.29
N VAL A 52 -4.30 11.08 -3.27
CA VAL A 52 -3.83 10.42 -2.04
C VAL A 52 -2.93 11.39 -1.26
N PRO A 53 -3.23 11.67 0.02
CA PRO A 53 -2.42 12.60 0.80
C PRO A 53 -1.05 11.99 1.15
N ASP A 54 0.05 12.70 0.85
CA ASP A 54 1.41 12.27 1.20
C ASP A 54 1.60 12.00 2.70
N LYS A 55 0.94 12.80 3.56
CA LYS A 55 1.14 12.76 5.01
C LYS A 55 0.67 11.46 5.66
N ASN A 56 -0.36 10.83 5.10
CA ASN A 56 -0.96 9.60 5.61
C ASN A 56 -0.88 8.49 4.55
N SER A 57 0.20 8.45 3.78
CA SER A 57 0.39 7.40 2.80
C SER A 57 1.82 6.87 2.79
N THR A 58 1.98 5.66 2.25
CA THR A 58 3.28 5.02 2.08
C THR A 58 3.29 4.32 0.73
N LEU A 59 4.24 4.75 -0.11
CA LEU A 59 4.53 4.10 -1.37
C LEU A 59 5.44 2.88 -1.12
N VAL A 60 4.89 1.70 -1.39
CA VAL A 60 5.58 0.41 -1.29
C VAL A 60 6.05 0.00 -2.68
N LEU A 61 7.34 0.20 -2.95
CA LEU A 61 7.97 -0.28 -4.17
C LEU A 61 8.18 -1.79 -4.06
N VAL A 62 7.55 -2.55 -4.96
CA VAL A 62 7.60 -4.02 -4.91
C VAL A 62 8.84 -4.64 -5.56
N GLY A 63 9.79 -3.79 -5.99
CA GLY A 63 11.00 -4.21 -6.69
C GLY A 63 10.78 -4.55 -8.15
N ASP A 64 11.69 -5.34 -8.72
CA ASP A 64 11.61 -5.80 -10.12
C ASP A 64 10.57 -6.92 -10.34
N ARG A 65 10.37 -7.32 -11.60
CA ARG A 65 9.39 -8.37 -11.97
C ARG A 65 9.63 -9.71 -11.30
N THR A 66 10.89 -10.09 -11.05
CA THR A 66 11.24 -11.36 -10.42
C THR A 66 10.96 -11.26 -8.93
N GLN A 67 11.44 -10.19 -8.28
CA GLN A 67 11.17 -9.92 -6.87
C GLN A 67 9.67 -9.87 -6.58
N TRP A 68 8.86 -9.27 -7.46
CA TRP A 68 7.42 -9.21 -7.29
C TRP A 68 6.74 -10.58 -7.29
N LYS A 69 7.21 -11.52 -8.12
CA LYS A 69 6.63 -12.88 -8.18
C LYS A 69 6.86 -13.66 -6.89
N GLU A 70 8.00 -13.43 -6.25
CA GLU A 70 8.42 -14.09 -5.01
C GLU A 70 8.09 -13.24 -3.76
N SER A 71 7.37 -12.14 -3.94
CA SER A 71 7.13 -11.16 -2.89
C SER A 71 6.22 -11.67 -1.80
N LYS A 72 6.62 -11.43 -0.56
CA LYS A 72 5.83 -11.70 0.66
C LYS A 72 4.58 -10.84 0.79
N PHE A 73 4.47 -9.75 0.03
CA PHE A 73 3.25 -8.93 -0.01
C PHE A 73 2.06 -9.65 -0.65
N ARG A 74 2.30 -10.72 -1.41
CA ARG A 74 1.26 -11.58 -1.99
C ARG A 74 0.61 -12.51 -0.96
N GLU A 75 1.22 -12.66 0.21
CA GLU A 75 0.76 -13.49 1.32
C GLU A 75 0.05 -12.62 2.39
N PRO A 76 -0.66 -13.23 3.35
CA PRO A 76 -1.19 -12.50 4.49
C PRO A 76 -0.08 -11.76 5.26
N PRO A 77 -0.35 -10.57 5.82
CA PRO A 77 -1.66 -9.92 5.94
C PRO A 77 -2.04 -9.03 4.75
N PHE A 78 -1.14 -8.82 3.80
CA PHE A 78 -1.33 -7.87 2.71
C PHE A 78 -2.15 -8.45 1.56
N ASN A 79 -1.94 -9.73 1.19
CA ASN A 79 -2.67 -10.41 0.11
C ASN A 79 -2.75 -9.61 -1.22
N VAL A 80 -1.68 -8.88 -1.55
CA VAL A 80 -1.61 -8.05 -2.75
C VAL A 80 -1.17 -8.91 -3.93
N THR A 81 -2.13 -9.34 -4.77
CA THR A 81 -1.85 -10.26 -5.88
C THR A 81 -1.51 -9.54 -7.20
N ARG A 82 -1.82 -8.24 -7.30
CA ARG A 82 -1.64 -7.40 -8.49
C ARG A 82 -1.14 -6.01 -8.10
N ILE A 83 -0.57 -5.30 -9.06
CA ILE A 83 -0.13 -3.90 -8.91
C ILE A 83 -0.60 -3.10 -10.13
N PRO A 84 -0.94 -1.81 -9.98
CA PRO A 84 -1.00 -1.07 -8.72
C PRO A 84 -2.15 -1.54 -7.82
N THR A 85 -1.94 -1.47 -6.50
CA THR A 85 -2.98 -1.70 -5.48
C THR A 85 -2.88 -0.64 -4.40
N LEU A 86 -4.00 -0.07 -4.01
CA LEU A 86 -4.14 0.88 -2.90
C LEU A 86 -4.92 0.20 -1.78
N ILE A 87 -4.36 0.15 -0.57
CA ILE A 87 -5.05 -0.34 0.63
C ILE A 87 -5.32 0.83 1.55
N ARG A 88 -6.56 0.96 2.02
CA ARG A 88 -6.93 1.92 3.06
C ARG A 88 -6.88 1.23 4.42
N VAL A 89 -5.89 1.61 5.21
CA VAL A 89 -5.68 1.10 6.57
C VAL A 89 -6.45 2.00 7.53
N GLU A 90 -7.37 1.39 8.27
CA GLU A 90 -8.25 2.10 9.20
C GLU A 90 -7.95 1.76 10.66
N GLN A 91 -6.93 0.94 10.93
CA GLN A 91 -6.55 0.55 12.28
C GLN A 91 -5.03 0.36 12.39
N GLY A 92 -4.38 1.16 13.22
CA GLY A 92 -2.97 1.01 13.58
C GLY A 92 -2.74 0.14 14.82
N GLY A 93 -1.47 -0.04 15.19
CA GLY A 93 -1.09 -0.74 16.44
C GLY A 93 -1.22 -2.26 16.38
N ASP A 94 -1.46 -2.91 17.54
CA ASP A 94 -1.40 -4.37 17.68
C ASP A 94 -2.40 -5.13 16.81
N ALA A 95 -3.52 -4.49 16.45
CA ALA A 95 -4.58 -5.11 15.65
C ALA A 95 -4.46 -4.82 14.15
N LEU A 96 -3.37 -4.17 13.72
CA LEU A 96 -3.10 -3.79 12.32
C LEU A 96 -3.06 -5.01 11.38
N ALA A 97 -2.25 -6.02 11.71
CA ALA A 97 -2.06 -7.19 10.84
C ALA A 97 -3.38 -7.95 10.61
N SER A 98 -4.19 -8.10 11.66
CA SER A 98 -5.50 -8.74 11.58
C SER A 98 -6.52 -7.91 10.79
N SER A 99 -6.44 -6.57 10.90
CA SER A 99 -7.35 -5.67 10.18
C SER A 99 -7.02 -5.56 8.69
N LEU A 100 -5.75 -5.71 8.31
CA LEU A 100 -5.29 -5.54 6.93
C LEU A 100 -5.86 -6.57 5.96
N ASP A 101 -6.10 -7.80 6.43
CA ASP A 101 -6.67 -8.86 5.59
C ASP A 101 -8.06 -8.45 5.05
N SER A 102 -8.88 -7.83 5.91
CA SER A 102 -10.22 -7.34 5.57
C SER A 102 -10.26 -5.87 5.15
N ALA A 103 -9.09 -5.21 5.05
CA ALA A 103 -9.04 -3.79 4.75
C ALA A 103 -9.54 -3.48 3.32
N PRO A 104 -10.32 -2.41 3.16
CA PRO A 104 -10.78 -1.97 1.85
C PRO A 104 -9.59 -1.62 0.95
N ARG A 105 -9.68 -1.97 -0.33
CA ARG A 105 -8.59 -1.79 -1.29
C ARG A 105 -9.13 -1.56 -2.70
N LEU A 106 -8.38 -0.80 -3.50
CA LEU A 106 -8.61 -0.64 -4.93
C LEU A 106 -7.50 -1.31 -5.72
N VAL A 107 -7.84 -2.02 -6.78
CA VAL A 107 -6.86 -2.65 -7.69
C VAL A 107 -6.91 -2.00 -9.07
N GLU A 108 -5.79 -2.01 -9.81
CA GLU A 108 -5.65 -1.64 -11.24
C GLU A 108 -6.83 -0.89 -11.90
N SER A 109 -7.89 -1.60 -12.27
CA SER A 109 -9.06 -1.05 -12.99
C SER A 109 -9.82 0.00 -12.20
N GLU A 110 -9.90 -0.14 -10.88
CA GLU A 110 -10.58 0.80 -9.98
C GLU A 110 -9.73 2.03 -9.73
N LEU A 111 -8.39 1.86 -9.66
CA LEU A 111 -7.45 2.98 -9.52
C LEU A 111 -7.40 3.88 -10.76
N ARG A 112 -7.67 3.30 -11.94
CA ARG A 112 -7.81 4.05 -13.19
C ARG A 112 -9.05 4.93 -13.23
N SER A 113 -10.07 4.63 -12.43
CA SER A 113 -11.27 5.44 -12.37
C SER A 113 -11.06 6.57 -11.36
N PRO A 114 -10.91 7.84 -11.81
CA PRO A 114 -10.67 8.96 -10.91
C PRO A 114 -11.84 9.16 -9.94
N GLU A 115 -13.07 8.82 -10.35
CA GLU A 115 -14.24 8.86 -9.48
C GLU A 115 -14.14 7.86 -8.34
N GLN A 116 -13.76 6.61 -8.63
CA GLN A 116 -13.60 5.59 -7.59
C GLN A 116 -12.43 5.91 -6.66
N LEU A 117 -11.30 6.35 -7.19
CA LEU A 117 -10.15 6.76 -6.39
C LEU A 117 -10.51 7.93 -5.46
N SER A 118 -11.16 8.97 -6.00
CA SER A 118 -11.57 10.13 -5.20
C SER A 118 -12.58 9.74 -4.12
N GLN A 119 -13.55 8.88 -4.41
CA GLN A 119 -14.53 8.41 -3.43
C GLN A 119 -13.92 7.53 -2.35
N PHE A 120 -12.86 6.80 -2.67
CA PHE A 120 -12.19 5.90 -1.74
C PHE A 120 -11.29 6.63 -0.75
N VAL A 121 -10.70 7.75 -1.18
CA VAL A 121 -9.78 8.57 -0.37
C VAL A 121 -10.51 9.66 0.43
N ALA A 122 -11.69 10.10 -0.03
CA ALA A 122 -12.53 11.09 0.65
C ALA A 122 -13.04 10.61 2.02
#